data_AF-A0A962GE92-F1
#
_entry.id   AF-A0A962GE92-F1
#
_cell.length_a   1.000
_cell.length_b   1.000
_cell.length_c   1.000
_cell.angle_alpha   90.00
_cell.angle_beta   90.00
_cell.angle_gamma   90.00
#
_symmetry.space_group_name_H-M   'P 1'
#
loop_
_entity.id
_entity.type
_entity.pdbx_description
1 polymer ?
#
loop_
_entity_poly.entity_id
_entity_poly.type
_entity_poly.pdbx_seq_one_letter_code
_entity_poly.pdbx_strand_id
1 'polypeptide(L)'
;MGSLSSRSSVPRPTPQVVYVPQTTNTTTSAAESAASAVSVGEMASQVRTQNLLGRERSRFGTVLTGFRGLLSTLEDHSPRKTLLGE
;
A
#
# COMPACT_ATOMS: atom_id res chain seq x y z
N MET A 1 0.69 40.83 -4.08
CA MET A 1 0.96 39.60 -3.31
C MET A 1 -0.30 38.77 -3.28
N GLY A 2 -0.30 37.63 -3.98
CA GLY A 2 -1.51 36.84 -4.31
C GLY A 2 -2.08 36.05 -3.13
N SER A 3 -3.40 35.91 -3.13
CA SER A 3 -4.22 35.31 -2.08
C SER A 3 -4.10 33.77 -2.00
N LEU A 4 -3.97 33.23 -0.79
CA LEU A 4 -3.88 31.80 -0.47
C LEU A 4 -5.22 31.02 -0.52
N SER A 5 -6.25 31.54 -1.22
CA SER A 5 -7.61 30.99 -1.14
C SER A 5 -7.98 29.95 -2.21
N SER A 6 -7.10 29.65 -3.17
CA SER A 6 -7.38 28.67 -4.22
C SER A 6 -6.90 27.27 -3.79
N ARG A 7 -7.73 26.54 -3.05
CA ARG A 7 -7.53 25.09 -2.85
C ARG A 7 -8.07 24.35 -4.07
N SER A 8 -7.30 23.41 -4.62
CA SER A 8 -7.75 22.61 -5.76
C SER A 8 -8.96 21.76 -5.35
N SER A 9 -10.02 21.81 -6.16
CA SER A 9 -11.17 20.92 -6.02
C SER A 9 -10.73 19.48 -6.29
N VAL A 10 -10.61 18.66 -5.25
CA VAL A 10 -10.24 17.24 -5.39
C VAL A 10 -11.49 16.46 -5.81
N PRO A 11 -11.44 15.70 -6.92
CA PRO A 11 -12.57 14.88 -7.35
C PRO A 11 -12.96 13.86 -6.27
N ARG A 12 -14.25 13.84 -5.90
CA ARG A 12 -14.77 12.88 -4.93
C ARG A 12 -14.93 11.51 -5.61
N PRO A 13 -14.42 10.42 -5.03
CA PRO A 13 -14.60 9.09 -5.60
C PRO A 13 -16.07 8.68 -5.53
N THR A 14 -16.66 8.34 -6.68
CA THR A 14 -18.00 7.78 -6.76
C THR A 14 -17.96 6.29 -6.40
N PRO A 15 -18.88 5.80 -5.55
CA PRO A 15 -18.93 4.38 -5.22
C PRO A 15 -19.31 3.55 -6.46
N GLN A 16 -18.48 2.59 -6.82
CA GLN A 16 -18.83 1.57 -7.82
C GLN A 16 -19.67 0.48 -7.15
N VAL A 17 -20.92 0.35 -7.59
CA VAL A 17 -21.80 -0.74 -7.18
C VAL A 17 -21.50 -1.94 -8.07
N VAL A 18 -20.82 -2.94 -7.50
CA VAL A 18 -20.57 -4.22 -8.19
C VAL A 18 -21.75 -5.14 -7.90
N TYR A 19 -22.56 -5.42 -8.92
CA TYR A 19 -23.59 -6.45 -8.83
C TYR A 19 -22.96 -7.82 -8.96
N VAL A 20 -23.02 -8.60 -7.88
CA VAL A 20 -22.61 -10.00 -7.87
C VAL A 20 -23.85 -10.86 -8.19
N PRO A 21 -23.78 -11.79 -9.16
CA PRO A 21 -24.88 -12.69 -9.44
C PRO A 21 -25.15 -13.58 -8.22
N GLN A 22 -26.42 -13.61 -7.80
CA GLN A 22 -26.89 -14.48 -6.72
C GLN A 22 -26.96 -15.91 -7.24
N THR A 23 -26.13 -16.80 -6.70
CA THR A 23 -26.16 -18.22 -7.03
C THR A 23 -27.39 -18.87 -6.41
N THR A 24 -28.33 -19.31 -7.25
CA THR A 24 -29.44 -20.17 -6.84
C THR A 24 -28.87 -21.56 -6.54
N ASN A 25 -28.75 -21.90 -5.26
CA ASN A 25 -28.36 -23.24 -4.83
C ASN A 25 -29.53 -24.21 -5.05
N THR A 26 -29.65 -24.72 -6.27
CA THR A 26 -30.42 -25.95 -6.55
C THR A 26 -29.59 -27.14 -6.09
N THR A 27 -30.09 -27.81 -5.06
CA THR A 27 -29.56 -28.99 -4.40
C THR A 27 -29.43 -30.17 -5.37
N THR A 28 -28.31 -30.36 -6.05
CA THR A 28 -27.83 -31.66 -6.55
C THR A 28 -26.32 -31.58 -6.79
N SER A 29 -25.56 -32.59 -6.33
CA SER A 29 -24.10 -32.79 -6.48
C SER A 29 -23.18 -32.10 -5.45
N ALA A 30 -23.21 -32.62 -4.22
CA ALA A 30 -22.34 -32.22 -3.09
C ALA A 30 -20.96 -32.94 -3.04
N ALA A 31 -20.43 -33.49 -4.14
CA ALA A 31 -19.18 -34.29 -4.09
C ALA A 31 -17.95 -33.61 -4.73
N GLU A 32 -18.10 -32.62 -5.60
CA GLU A 32 -16.97 -32.05 -6.36
C GLU A 32 -16.49 -30.67 -5.85
N SER A 33 -17.28 -29.98 -5.03
CA SER A 33 -16.95 -28.63 -4.52
C SER A 33 -15.97 -28.61 -3.34
N ALA A 34 -15.73 -29.72 -2.65
CA ALA A 34 -14.83 -29.75 -1.50
C ALA A 34 -13.34 -29.66 -1.92
N ALA A 35 -12.96 -30.28 -3.03
CA ALA A 35 -11.56 -30.26 -3.51
C ALA A 35 -11.13 -28.89 -4.06
N SER A 36 -12.04 -28.15 -4.69
CA SER A 36 -11.77 -26.79 -5.20
C SER A 36 -11.79 -25.73 -4.09
N ALA A 37 -12.53 -25.93 -3.00
CA ALA A 37 -12.54 -24.98 -1.88
C ALA A 37 -11.24 -25.00 -1.07
N VAL A 38 -10.60 -26.16 -0.93
CA VAL A 38 -9.29 -26.30 -0.26
C VAL A 38 -8.19 -25.60 -1.06
N SER A 39 -8.15 -25.78 -2.38
CA SER A 39 -7.15 -25.14 -3.25
C SER A 39 -7.31 -23.60 -3.31
N VAL A 40 -8.54 -23.09 -3.32
CA VAL A 40 -8.80 -21.64 -3.27
C VAL A 40 -8.44 -21.04 -1.91
N GLY A 41 -8.67 -21.77 -0.81
CA GLY A 41 -8.27 -21.35 0.52
C GLY A 41 -6.75 -21.25 0.69
N GLU A 42 -6.01 -22.23 0.16
CA GLU A 42 -4.54 -22.24 0.16
C GLU A 42 -3.96 -21.10 -0.68
N MET A 43 -4.50 -20.87 -1.88
CA MET A 43 -4.10 -19.74 -2.73
C MET A 43 -4.37 -18.39 -2.05
N ALA A 44 -5.54 -18.22 -1.42
CA ALA A 44 -5.87 -16.98 -0.70
C ALA A 44 -4.93 -16.74 0.49
N SER A 45 -4.54 -17.80 1.21
CA SER A 45 -3.55 -17.72 2.29
C SER A 45 -2.17 -17.30 1.78
N GLN A 46 -1.71 -17.90 0.68
CA GLN A 46 -0.41 -17.58 0.07
C GLN A 46 -0.37 -16.14 -0.47
N VAL A 47 -1.45 -15.66 -1.08
CA VAL A 47 -1.57 -14.26 -1.51
C VAL A 47 -1.54 -13.31 -0.30
N ARG A 48 -2.19 -13.68 0.81
CA ARG A 48 -2.16 -12.88 2.04
C ARG A 48 -0.74 -12.78 2.62
N THR A 49 -0.02 -13.89 2.71
CA THR A 49 1.36 -13.88 3.25
C THR A 49 2.29 -13.08 2.34
N GLN A 50 2.19 -13.22 1.02
CA GLN A 50 2.97 -12.43 0.08
C GLN A 50 2.67 -10.93 0.19
N ASN A 51 1.40 -10.55 0.35
CA ASN A 51 1.00 -9.15 0.55
C ASN A 51 1.53 -8.56 1.87
N LEU A 52 1.48 -9.33 2.96
CA LEU A 52 2.04 -8.90 4.25
C LEU A 52 3.56 -8.68 4.14
N LEU A 53 4.26 -9.65 3.55
CA LEU A 53 5.70 -9.61 3.38
C LEU A 53 6.15 -8.46 2.45
N GLY A 54 5.38 -8.20 1.39
CA GLY A 54 5.58 -7.03 0.52
C GLY A 54 5.37 -5.70 1.25
N ARG A 55 4.33 -5.60 2.09
CA ARG A 55 4.07 -4.41 2.91
C ARG A 55 5.18 -4.15 3.92
N GLU A 56 5.70 -5.18 4.58
CA GLU A 56 6.81 -5.05 5.52
C GLU A 56 8.09 -4.57 4.83
N ARG A 57 8.49 -5.22 3.72
CA ARG A 57 9.67 -4.79 2.94
C ARG A 57 9.54 -3.35 2.42
N SER A 58 8.34 -2.96 1.97
CA SER A 58 8.08 -1.58 1.52
C SER A 58 8.20 -0.57 2.66
N ARG A 59 7.69 -0.88 3.85
CA ARG A 59 7.85 -0.02 5.04
C ARG A 59 9.31 0.14 5.41
N PHE A 60 10.07 -0.96 5.48
CA PHE A 60 11.51 -0.89 5.77
C PHE A 60 12.28 -0.06 4.74
N GLY A 61 11.99 -0.24 3.45
CA GLY A 61 12.60 0.56 2.38
C GLY A 61 12.28 2.05 2.50
N THR A 62 11.03 2.39 2.83
CA THR A 62 10.60 3.79 3.03
C THR A 62 11.26 4.41 4.25
N VAL A 63 11.36 3.67 5.35
CA VAL A 63 12.02 4.12 6.58
C VAL A 63 13.51 4.36 6.33
N LEU A 64 14.21 3.40 5.72
CA LEU A 64 15.64 3.54 5.41
C LEU A 64 15.90 4.71 4.46
N THR A 65 15.12 4.81 3.38
CA THR A 65 15.26 5.91 2.40
C THR A 65 14.93 7.26 3.03
N GLY A 66 13.90 7.32 3.89
CA GLY A 66 13.54 8.52 4.64
C GLY A 66 14.65 8.96 5.59
N PHE A 67 15.22 8.04 6.38
CA PHE A 67 16.35 8.34 7.26
C PHE A 67 17.58 8.80 6.49
N ARG A 68 17.90 8.13 5.37
CA ARG A 68 19.01 8.54 4.51
C ARG A 68 18.79 9.92 3.91
N GLY A 69 17.57 10.24 3.48
CA GLY A 69 17.21 11.57 3.01
C GLY A 69 17.41 12.64 4.09
N LEU A 70 16.89 12.40 5.31
CA LEU A 70 17.07 13.33 6.43
C LEU A 70 18.56 13.54 6.77
N LEU A 71 19.34 12.46 6.86
CA LEU A 71 20.77 12.55 7.15
C LEU A 71 21.55 13.28 6.03
N SER A 72 21.21 13.04 4.76
CA SER A 72 21.80 13.77 3.62
C SER A 72 21.47 15.26 3.69
N THR A 73 20.22 15.63 4.03
CA THR A 73 19.83 17.04 4.17
C THR A 73 20.54 17.74 5.35
N LEU A 74 20.85 17.01 6.42
CA LEU A 74 21.64 17.53 7.55
C LEU A 74 23.09 17.81 7.14
N GLU A 75 23.64 16.99 6.24
CA GLU A 75 25.01 17.16 5.75
C GLU A 75 25.13 18.31 4.75
N ASP A 76 24.12 18.52 3.90
CA ASP A 76 24.10 19.61 2.90
C ASP A 76 23.69 20.98 3.47
N HIS A 77 22.96 21.03 4.59
CA HIS A 77 22.47 22.30 5.18
C HIS A 77 23.33 22.84 6.35
N SER A 78 24.40 22.15 6.74
CA SER A 78 25.35 22.67 7.72
C SER A 78 26.60 23.16 7.01
N PRO A 79 26.80 24.49 6.81
CA PRO A 79 28.13 25.00 6.50
C PRO A 79 28.99 24.65 7.71
N ARG A 80 29.76 23.56 7.60
CA ARG A 80 30.68 23.13 8.65
C ARG A 80 31.64 24.28 8.86
N LYS A 81 31.41 25.09 9.90
CA LYS A 81 32.40 26.04 10.37
C LYS A 81 33.60 25.20 10.78
N THR A 82 34.58 25.14 9.91
CA THR A 82 35.88 24.59 10.25
C THR A 82 36.41 25.43 11.40
N LEU A 83 37.12 24.82 12.34
CA LEU A 83 37.74 25.54 13.46
C LEU A 83 38.73 26.62 12.98
N LEU A 84 39.07 26.60 11.68
CA LEU A 84 39.96 27.54 11.00
C LEU A 84 39.24 28.59 10.15
N GLY A 85 37.89 28.56 10.06
CA GLY A 85 37.08 29.64 9.50
C GLY A 85 37.59 30.23 8.18
N GLU A 86 37.27 29.58 7.07
CA GLU A 86 37.29 30.17 5.73
C GLU A 86 36.05 29.75 4.96
#